data_AF-A0A4Y2WNY5-F1
#
_entry.id   AF-A0A4Y2WNY5-F1
#
_cell.length_a   1.000
_cell.length_b   1.000
_cell.length_c   1.000
_cell.angle_alpha   90.00
_cell.angle_beta   90.00
_cell.angle_gamma   90.00
#
_symmetry.space_group_name_H-M   'P 1'
#
loop_
_entity.id
_entity.type
_entity.pdbx_description
1 polymer ?
#
loop_
_entity_poly.entity_id
_entity_poly.type
_entity_poly.pdbx_seq_one_letter_code
_entity_poly.pdbx_strand_id
1 'polypeptide(L)'
;MEWNTELIMEFLDLYEGDPIIWNPQNQHHKDRNQVFDAWKRIQSRLSIDLSLKVLKKKEENLMATYRKLAMKVKNSGRTGAGVYEVYKPERFAYEKMASFLHSVYTPRGTKTTE
;
A
#
# COMPACT_ATOMS: atom_id res chain seq x y z
N MET A 1 11.95 11.81 12.17
CA MET A 1 12.29 11.69 10.74
C MET A 1 11.07 12.07 9.94
N GLU A 2 11.22 13.00 9.00
CA GLU A 2 10.13 13.46 8.16
C GLU A 2 10.09 12.66 6.86
N TRP A 3 8.94 12.10 6.54
CA TRP A 3 8.70 11.44 5.25
C TRP A 3 8.15 12.48 4.29
N ASN A 4 8.96 12.89 3.31
CA ASN A 4 8.51 13.80 2.26
C ASN A 4 7.73 13.04 1.16
N THR A 5 7.08 13.79 0.27
CA THR A 5 6.27 13.22 -0.82
C THR A 5 7.07 12.31 -1.75
N GLU A 6 8.29 12.73 -2.12
CA GLU A 6 9.16 11.98 -3.04
C GLU A 6 9.57 10.63 -2.45
N LEU A 7 9.99 10.61 -1.20
CA LEU A 7 10.37 9.39 -0.48
C LEU A 7 9.18 8.44 -0.29
N ILE A 8 7.98 8.98 -0.05
CA ILE A 8 6.77 8.15 0.04
C ILE A 8 6.46 7.52 -1.32
N MET A 9 6.59 8.26 -2.42
CA MET A 9 6.38 7.73 -3.77
C MET A 9 7.41 6.66 -4.11
N GLU A 10 8.70 6.93 -3.88
CA GLU A 10 9.79 5.96 -4.09
C GLU A 10 9.55 4.68 -3.28
N PHE A 11 9.15 4.82 -2.01
CA PHE A 11 8.80 3.69 -1.17
C PHE A 11 7.62 2.88 -1.74
N LEU A 12 6.57 3.56 -2.21
CA LEU A 12 5.39 2.91 -2.78
C LEU A 12 5.70 2.22 -4.12
N ASP A 13 6.56 2.79 -4.96
CA ASP A 13 7.00 2.16 -6.22
C ASP A 13 7.75 0.85 -5.96
N LEU A 14 8.67 0.86 -4.99
CA LEU A 14 9.41 -0.33 -4.56
C LEU A 14 8.48 -1.36 -3.93
N TYR A 15 7.54 -0.91 -3.09
CA TYR A 15 6.55 -1.76 -2.45
C TYR A 15 5.62 -2.43 -3.47
N GLU A 16 5.10 -1.70 -4.46
CA GLU A 16 4.29 -2.25 -5.55
C GLU A 16 5.04 -3.35 -6.30
N GLY A 17 6.34 -3.15 -6.56
CA GLY A 17 7.21 -4.12 -7.25
C GLY A 17 7.50 -5.41 -6.47
N ASP A 18 7.28 -5.46 -5.16
CA ASP A 18 7.51 -6.62 -4.30
C ASP A 18 6.17 -7.20 -3.77
N PRO A 19 5.36 -7.88 -4.61
CA PRO A 19 4.04 -8.40 -4.23
C PRO A 19 4.09 -9.45 -3.12
N ILE A 20 5.25 -10.03 -2.84
CA ILE A 20 5.47 -10.95 -1.71
C ILE A 20 5.11 -10.25 -0.37
N ILE A 21 5.28 -8.93 -0.28
CA ILE A 21 5.01 -8.18 0.95
C ILE A 21 3.52 -7.93 1.14
N TRP A 22 2.80 -7.54 0.09
CA TRP A 22 1.45 -6.98 0.21
C TRP A 22 0.34 -7.81 -0.41
N ASN A 23 0.66 -8.73 -1.33
CA ASN A 23 -0.33 -9.55 -2.01
C ASN A 23 -0.53 -10.87 -1.24
N PRO A 24 -1.68 -11.06 -0.56
CA PRO A 24 -1.98 -12.30 0.15
C PRO A 24 -2.19 -13.49 -0.79
N GLN A 25 -2.41 -13.25 -2.09
CA GLN A 25 -2.49 -14.31 -3.10
C GLN A 25 -1.12 -14.82 -3.54
N ASN A 26 -0.02 -14.13 -3.17
CA ASN A 26 1.32 -14.59 -3.48
C ASN A 26 1.66 -15.82 -2.62
N GLN A 27 2.08 -16.91 -3.24
CA GLN A 27 2.42 -18.16 -2.56
C GLN A 27 3.51 -17.99 -1.49
N HIS A 28 4.41 -17.01 -1.68
CA HIS A 28 5.52 -16.74 -0.77
C HIS A 28 5.21 -15.67 0.27
N HIS A 29 4.01 -15.09 0.27
CA HIS A 29 3.60 -14.10 1.27
C HIS A 29 3.60 -14.66 2.71
N LYS A 30 3.40 -15.98 2.85
CA LYS A 30 3.46 -16.67 4.15
C LYS A 30 4.89 -17.02 4.58
N ASP A 31 5.86 -16.93 3.67
CA ASP A 31 7.25 -17.23 3.93
C ASP A 31 7.95 -16.02 4.57
N ARG A 32 8.21 -16.13 5.87
CA ARG A 32 8.83 -15.06 6.66
C ARG A 32 10.22 -14.68 6.13
N ASN A 33 10.99 -15.62 5.60
CA ASN A 33 12.33 -15.36 5.11
C ASN A 33 12.25 -14.58 3.80
N GLN A 34 11.40 -15.00 2.87
CA GLN A 34 11.24 -14.29 1.61
C GLN A 34 10.62 -12.90 1.78
N VAL A 35 9.65 -12.77 2.69
CA VAL A 35 9.10 -11.45 3.05
C VAL A 35 10.21 -10.56 3.64
N PHE A 36 11.05 -11.10 4.52
CA PHE A 36 12.16 -10.36 5.10
C PHE A 36 13.20 -9.93 4.04
N ASP A 37 13.52 -10.80 3.10
CA ASP A 37 14.43 -10.49 1.99
C ASP A 37 13.84 -9.43 1.07
N ALA A 38 12.54 -9.48 0.79
CA ALA A 38 11.84 -8.43 0.04
C ALA A 38 11.94 -7.07 0.76
N TRP A 39 11.72 -7.04 2.08
CA TRP A 39 11.91 -5.83 2.88
C TRP A 39 13.35 -5.30 2.83
N LYS A 40 14.35 -6.20 2.87
CA LYS A 40 15.76 -5.81 2.68
C LYS A 40 16.04 -5.26 1.30
N ARG A 41 15.42 -5.79 0.24
CA ARG A 41 15.54 -5.25 -1.11
C ARG A 41 15.02 -3.81 -1.17
N ILE A 42 13.85 -3.54 -0.60
CA ILE A 42 13.30 -2.18 -0.50
C ILE A 42 14.27 -1.27 0.26
N GLN A 43 14.77 -1.69 1.42
CA GLN A 43 15.76 -0.92 2.18
C GLN A 43 16.99 -0.58 1.35
N SER A 44 17.53 -1.55 0.60
CA SER A 44 18.74 -1.35 -0.20
C SER A 44 18.55 -0.46 -1.44
N ARG A 45 17.31 -0.35 -1.93
CA ARG A 45 16.97 0.40 -3.14
C ARG A 45 16.50 1.83 -2.86
N LEU A 46 16.07 2.11 -1.63
CA LEU A 46 15.72 3.45 -1.21
C LEU A 46 16.94 4.36 -1.25
N SER A 47 16.72 5.60 -1.66
CA SER A 47 17.72 6.66 -1.66
C SER A 47 18.27 6.99 -0.28
N ILE A 48 17.59 6.55 0.79
CA ILE A 48 18.00 6.73 2.17
C ILE A 48 18.07 5.40 2.92
N ASP A 49 19.04 5.26 3.82
CA ASP A 49 19.12 4.10 4.70
C ASP A 49 18.09 4.23 5.83
N LEU A 50 17.12 3.32 5.82
CA LEU A 50 16.08 3.21 6.83
C LEU A 50 16.06 1.82 7.41
N SER A 51 16.03 1.73 8.75
CA SER A 51 15.83 0.44 9.39
C SER A 51 14.51 -0.21 8.94
N LEU A 52 14.50 -1.54 8.79
CA LEU A 52 13.29 -2.30 8.46
C LEU A 52 12.12 -2.02 9.42
N LYS A 53 12.42 -1.68 10.68
CA LYS A 53 11.41 -1.29 11.67
C LYS A 53 10.68 0.00 11.26
N VAL A 54 11.42 1.00 10.77
CA VAL A 54 10.86 2.27 10.30
C VAL A 54 10.06 2.07 9.02
N LEU A 55 10.56 1.27 8.07
CA LEU A 55 9.86 0.94 6.82
C LEU A 55 8.52 0.25 7.09
N LYS A 56 8.54 -0.81 7.91
CA LYS A 56 7.31 -1.53 8.30
C LYS A 56 6.33 -0.62 9.03
N LYS A 57 6.82 0.26 9.91
CA LYS A 57 5.93 1.19 10.61
C LYS A 57 5.29 2.20 9.66
N LYS A 58 6.05 2.67 8.67
CA LYS A 58 5.53 3.57 7.64
C LYS A 58 4.47 2.90 6.78
N GLU A 59 4.73 1.67 6.36
CA GLU A 59 3.76 0.85 5.62
C GLU A 59 2.48 0.62 6.41
N GLU A 60 2.58 0.26 7.68
CA GLU A 60 1.43 0.05 8.55
C GLU A 60 0.57 1.33 8.64
N ASN A 61 1.22 2.49 8.80
CA ASN A 61 0.53 3.79 8.84
C ASN A 61 -0.16 4.09 7.50
N LEU A 62 0.51 3.86 6.36
CA LEU A 62 -0.05 4.06 5.02
C LEU A 62 -1.26 3.15 4.78
N MET A 63 -1.16 1.87 5.14
CA MET A 63 -2.25 0.90 5.05
C MET A 63 -3.43 1.26 5.95
N ALA A 64 -3.18 1.74 7.18
CA ALA A 64 -4.22 2.19 8.07
C ALA A 64 -4.99 3.38 7.49
N THR A 65 -4.29 4.37 6.92
CA THR A 65 -4.89 5.51 6.23
C THR A 65 -5.67 5.05 4.99
N TYR A 66 -5.08 4.18 4.15
CA TYR A 66 -5.72 3.62 2.96
C TYR A 66 -7.04 2.92 3.30
N ARG A 67 -7.05 2.04 4.31
CA ARG A 67 -8.27 1.32 4.73
C ARG A 67 -9.36 2.27 5.19
N LYS A 68 -9.02 3.29 5.99
CA LYS A 68 -9.98 4.33 6.43
C LYS A 68 -10.56 5.09 5.25
N LEU A 69 -9.72 5.50 4.29
CA LEU A 69 -10.15 6.19 3.07
C LEU A 69 -11.00 5.29 2.17
N ALA A 70 -10.58 4.05 1.93
CA ALA A 70 -11.32 3.08 1.14
C ALA A 70 -12.70 2.76 1.76
N MET A 71 -12.79 2.66 3.09
CA MET A 71 -14.08 2.52 3.79
C MET A 71 -14.97 3.75 3.60
N LYS A 72 -14.42 4.96 3.71
CA LYS A 72 -15.17 6.20 3.45
C LYS A 72 -15.70 6.23 2.01
N VAL A 73 -14.86 5.92 1.03
CA VAL A 73 -15.23 5.86 -0.39
C VAL A 73 -16.32 4.82 -0.64
N LYS A 74 -16.23 3.65 -0.01
CA LYS A 74 -17.26 2.59 -0.11
C LYS A 74 -18.58 3.03 0.52
N ASN A 75 -18.54 3.65 1.69
CA ASN A 75 -19.73 4.08 2.43
C ASN A 75 -20.39 5.33 1.84
N SER A 76 -19.64 6.21 1.15
CA SER A 76 -20.18 7.43 0.52
C SER A 76 -20.91 7.18 -0.79
N GLY A 77 -21.08 5.93 -1.22
CA GLY A 77 -22.06 5.47 -2.21
C GLY A 77 -21.86 5.91 -3.66
N ARG A 78 -21.34 7.11 -3.96
CA ARG A 78 -21.08 7.60 -5.33
C ARG A 78 -20.52 9.01 -5.41
N THR A 79 -20.38 9.73 -4.30
CA THR A 79 -19.94 11.12 -4.34
C THR A 79 -18.47 11.20 -3.92
N GLY A 80 -17.60 11.36 -4.92
CA GLY A 80 -16.16 11.57 -4.73
C GLY A 80 -15.81 12.82 -3.92
N ALA A 81 -16.78 13.61 -3.45
CA ALA A 81 -16.62 14.84 -2.70
C ALA A 81 -15.93 14.66 -1.34
N GLY A 82 -16.14 13.54 -0.63
CA GLY A 82 -15.61 13.32 0.72
C GLY A 82 -14.12 12.93 0.79
N VAL A 83 -13.50 12.59 -0.35
CA VAL A 83 -12.07 12.24 -0.43
C VAL A 83 -11.18 13.49 -0.46
N TYR A 84 -11.74 14.63 -0.89
CA TYR A 84 -10.99 15.87 -1.09
C TYR A 84 -10.63 16.61 0.22
N GLU A 85 -11.25 16.26 1.35
CA GLU A 85 -10.92 16.87 2.64
C GLU A 85 -9.71 16.25 3.35
N VAL A 86 -9.17 15.13 2.83
CA VAL A 86 -7.96 14.54 3.43
C VAL A 86 -6.73 15.26 2.89
N TYR A 87 -6.09 15.97 3.81
CA TYR A 87 -4.97 16.88 3.63
C TYR A 87 -3.87 16.32 2.69
N LYS A 88 -3.28 17.25 1.94
CA LYS A 88 -2.62 17.09 0.62
C LYS A 88 -1.48 16.07 0.43
N PRO A 89 -0.77 15.51 1.43
CA PRO A 89 0.24 14.47 1.18
C PRO A 89 -0.30 13.03 1.17
N GLU A 90 -1.49 12.76 1.70
CA GLU A 90 -1.95 11.36 1.78
C GLU A 90 -2.74 10.93 0.54
N ARG A 91 -3.21 11.90 -0.24
CA ARG A 91 -4.01 11.66 -1.46
C ARG A 91 -3.21 10.93 -2.54
N PHE A 92 -1.98 11.37 -2.82
CA PHE A 92 -1.15 10.73 -3.83
C PHE A 92 -0.79 9.30 -3.42
N ALA A 93 -0.52 9.08 -2.13
CA ALA A 93 -0.22 7.77 -1.59
C ALA A 93 -1.45 6.86 -1.67
N TYR A 94 -2.64 7.38 -1.38
CA TYR A 94 -3.90 6.66 -1.56
C TYR A 94 -4.14 6.25 -3.01
N GLU A 95 -3.98 7.17 -3.97
CA GLU A 95 -4.18 6.88 -5.40
C GLU A 95 -3.21 5.81 -5.90
N LYS A 96 -1.94 5.92 -5.53
CA LYS A 96 -0.91 4.92 -5.84
C LYS A 96 -1.21 3.57 -5.19
N MET A 97 -1.57 3.54 -3.92
CA MET A 97 -1.97 2.29 -3.26
C MET A 97 -3.24 1.69 -3.89
N ALA A 98 -4.20 2.52 -4.27
CA ALA A 98 -5.42 2.06 -4.92
C ALA A 98 -5.14 1.38 -6.28
N SER A 99 -4.13 1.80 -7.04
CA SER A 99 -3.85 1.22 -8.37
C SER A 99 -3.55 -0.28 -8.31
N PHE A 100 -2.83 -0.74 -7.27
CA PHE A 100 -2.43 -2.14 -7.13
C PHE A 100 -3.19 -2.91 -6.02
N LEU A 101 -3.69 -2.21 -4.98
CA LEU A 101 -4.43 -2.87 -3.89
C LEU A 101 -5.92 -3.07 -4.21
N HIS A 102 -6.52 -2.24 -5.08
CA HIS A 102 -7.96 -2.34 -5.33
C HIS A 102 -8.34 -3.69 -5.95
N SER A 103 -7.50 -4.26 -6.81
CA SER A 103 -7.72 -5.60 -7.40
C SER A 103 -7.56 -6.75 -6.40
N VAL A 104 -6.83 -6.52 -5.30
CA VAL A 104 -6.56 -7.53 -4.26
C VAL A 104 -7.62 -7.51 -3.16
N TYR A 105 -8.11 -6.31 -2.78
CA TYR A 105 -9.09 -6.13 -1.71
C TYR A 105 -10.55 -6.05 -2.20
N THR A 106 -10.79 -5.94 -3.50
CA THR A 106 -12.12 -6.23 -4.04
C THR A 106 -12.30 -7.75 -4.05
N PRO A 107 -13.34 -8.29 -3.38
CA PRO A 107 -13.66 -9.70 -3.54
C PRO A 107 -13.87 -9.94 -5.03
N ARG A 108 -13.12 -10.88 -5.61
CA ARG A 108 -13.39 -11.38 -6.96
C ARG A 108 -14.84 -11.85 -6.91
N GLY A 109 -15.75 -11.05 -7.48
CA GLY A 109 -17.11 -11.50 -7.69
C GLY A 109 -16.98 -12.83 -8.39
N THR A 110 -17.43 -13.90 -7.74
CA THR A 110 -17.47 -15.23 -8.34
C THR A 110 -18.20 -15.05 -9.65
N LYS A 111 -17.46 -15.08 -10.76
CA LYS A 111 -18.06 -15.40 -12.04
C LYS A 111 -18.52 -16.83 -11.86
N THR A 112 -19.78 -16.99 -11.46
CA THR A 112 -20.53 -18.21 -11.68
C THR A 112 -20.45 -18.45 -13.18
N THR A 113 -19.54 -19.32 -13.59
CA THR A 113 -19.51 -19.87 -14.93
C THR A 113 -20.67 -20.86 -15.00
N GLU A 114 -21.62 -20.50 -15.87
CA GLU A 114 -22.68 -21.30 -16.53
C GLU A 114 -23.50 -22.30 -15.70
#